data_AF-A0A1Y2MP81-F1
#
_entry.id   AF-A0A1Y2MP81-F1
#
_cell.length_a   1.000
_cell.length_b   1.000
_cell.length_c   1.000
_cell.angle_alpha   90.00
_cell.angle_beta   90.00
_cell.angle_gamma   90.00
#
_symmetry.space_group_name_H-M   'P 1'
#
loop_
_entity.id
_entity.type
_entity.pdbx_description
1 polymer ?
#
loop_
_entity_poly.entity_id
_entity_poly.type
_entity_poly.pdbx_seq_one_letter_code
_entity_poly.pdbx_strand_id
1 'polypeptide(L)'
;MTAEALLRDPDVLLSGVDSVAVCDDGFGGWSGIGAVETALAAGLPVTLVAPGAAFAHGIPPESRTQLLERLAGRPLTVRLPASPMRSAGGVLVVRTAFDGVEHEVPAGLVVQVGTRRPVSVPFPDRPATWIGDAVAPRGVSHATAEGRAAAEEAALRGPDRVR
;
A
#
# COMPACT_ATOMS: atom_id res chain seq x y z
N MET A 1 2.30 -9.97 -6.63
CA MET A 1 2.71 -8.66 -7.20
C MET A 1 2.57 -7.58 -6.14
N THR A 2 3.26 -6.43 -6.20
CA THR A 2 3.06 -5.36 -5.21
C THR A 2 2.03 -4.33 -5.68
N ALA A 3 1.43 -3.59 -4.73
CA ALA A 3 0.52 -2.49 -5.05
C ALA A 3 1.24 -1.39 -5.87
N GLU A 4 2.49 -1.07 -5.56
CA GLU A 4 3.28 -0.06 -6.28
C GLU A 4 3.55 -0.46 -7.73
N ALA A 5 3.76 -1.75 -8.00
CA ALA A 5 3.93 -2.24 -9.37
C ALA A 5 2.62 -2.10 -10.15
N LEU A 6 1.49 -2.51 -9.55
CA LEU A 6 0.17 -2.36 -10.18
C LEU A 6 -0.15 -0.89 -10.49
N LEU A 7 0.08 0.00 -9.53
CA LEU A 7 -0.20 1.44 -9.67
C LEU A 7 0.68 2.12 -10.72
N ARG A 8 1.85 1.56 -11.03
CA ARG A 8 2.75 2.07 -12.05
C ARG A 8 2.32 1.68 -13.46
N ASP A 9 1.98 0.41 -13.65
CA ASP A 9 1.75 -0.18 -14.98
C ASP A 9 0.44 -1.00 -15.03
N PRO A 10 -0.74 -0.40 -14.76
CA PRO A 10 -1.97 -1.14 -14.56
C PRO A 10 -2.45 -1.89 -15.80
N ASP A 11 -2.40 -1.27 -16.98
CA ASP A 11 -2.92 -1.87 -18.22
C ASP A 11 -2.18 -3.16 -18.59
N VAL A 12 -0.87 -3.18 -18.38
CA VAL A 12 -0.03 -4.35 -18.64
C VAL A 12 -0.35 -5.47 -17.65
N LEU A 13 -0.47 -5.13 -16.37
CA LEU A 13 -0.57 -6.10 -15.29
C LEU A 13 -1.99 -6.64 -15.09
N LEU A 14 -3.00 -5.93 -15.56
CA LEU A 14 -4.41 -6.36 -15.53
C LEU A 14 -4.86 -7.02 -16.83
N SER A 15 -4.06 -6.98 -17.89
CA SER A 15 -4.39 -7.61 -19.17
C SER A 15 -4.62 -9.12 -19.02
N GLY A 16 -5.82 -9.58 -19.38
CA GLY A 16 -6.20 -10.99 -19.32
C GLY A 16 -6.51 -11.53 -17.91
N VAL A 17 -6.53 -10.65 -16.90
CA VAL A 17 -6.93 -10.99 -15.53
C VAL A 17 -8.46 -10.96 -15.42
N ASP A 18 -9.04 -11.92 -14.71
CA ASP A 18 -10.49 -12.04 -14.49
C ASP A 18 -10.97 -11.49 -13.14
N SER A 19 -10.08 -11.42 -12.15
CA SER A 19 -10.37 -11.05 -10.76
C SER A 19 -9.09 -10.67 -10.02
N VAL A 20 -9.20 -9.76 -9.05
CA VAL A 20 -8.06 -9.27 -8.27
C VAL A 20 -8.31 -9.46 -6.78
N ALA A 21 -7.34 -10.05 -6.08
CA ALA A 21 -7.29 -10.00 -4.62
C ALA A 21 -6.22 -9.00 -4.16
N VAL A 22 -6.62 -8.06 -3.28
CA VAL A 22 -5.71 -7.09 -2.66
C VAL A 22 -5.50 -7.49 -1.21
N CYS A 23 -4.28 -7.93 -0.89
CA CYS A 23 -3.84 -8.26 0.45
C CYS A 23 -3.25 -7.00 1.11
N ASP A 24 -4.06 -6.30 1.89
CA ASP A 24 -3.67 -5.10 2.63
C ASP A 24 -2.86 -5.46 3.89
N ASP A 25 -1.95 -4.56 4.30
CA ASP A 25 -1.10 -4.76 5.48
C ASP A 25 -1.85 -4.54 6.81
N GLY A 26 -3.13 -4.16 6.75
CA GLY A 26 -4.00 -3.95 7.90
C GLY A 26 -4.11 -2.48 8.31
N PHE A 27 -3.32 -1.58 7.71
CA PHE A 27 -3.44 -0.15 7.96
C PHE A 27 -4.55 0.49 7.11
N GLY A 28 -4.95 -0.12 5.99
CA GLY A 28 -5.98 0.43 5.10
C GLY A 28 -5.59 1.78 4.53
N GLY A 29 -4.35 1.91 4.08
CA GLY A 29 -3.77 3.13 3.52
C GLY A 29 -3.99 3.30 2.02
N TRP A 30 -3.56 4.45 1.48
CA TRP A 30 -3.78 4.79 0.07
C TRP A 30 -3.16 3.84 -0.94
N SER A 31 -2.06 3.13 -0.62
CA SER A 31 -1.49 2.14 -1.54
C SER A 31 -2.45 0.97 -1.80
N GLY A 32 -3.08 0.45 -0.74
CA GLY A 32 -4.07 -0.62 -0.85
C GLY A 32 -5.36 -0.14 -1.52
N ILE A 33 -5.86 1.01 -1.10
CA ILE A 33 -7.08 1.61 -1.69
C ILE A 33 -6.87 1.97 -3.17
N GLY A 34 -5.71 2.51 -3.53
CA GLY A 34 -5.38 2.82 -4.92
C GLY A 34 -5.36 1.56 -5.78
N ALA A 35 -4.79 0.46 -5.29
CA ALA A 35 -4.82 -0.83 -5.99
C ALA A 35 -6.26 -1.34 -6.20
N VAL A 36 -7.14 -1.19 -5.19
CA VAL A 36 -8.56 -1.51 -5.30
C VAL A 36 -9.25 -0.64 -6.36
N GLU A 37 -9.14 0.69 -6.27
CA GLU A 37 -9.77 1.61 -7.23
C GLU A 37 -9.26 1.37 -8.66
N THR A 38 -7.97 1.07 -8.82
CA THR A 38 -7.35 0.77 -10.13
C THR A 38 -7.93 -0.49 -10.75
N ALA A 39 -7.99 -1.61 -10.00
CA ALA A 39 -8.56 -2.86 -10.51
C ALA A 39 -10.07 -2.73 -10.80
N LEU A 40 -10.81 -2.02 -9.92
CA LEU A 40 -12.21 -1.74 -10.15
C LEU A 40 -12.40 -0.86 -11.40
N ALA A 41 -11.54 0.12 -11.67
CA ALA A 41 -11.61 0.99 -12.84
C ALA A 41 -11.40 0.21 -14.14
N ALA A 42 -10.61 -0.87 -14.12
CA ALA A 42 -10.48 -1.82 -15.21
C ALA A 42 -11.70 -2.76 -15.37
N GLY A 43 -12.74 -2.60 -14.55
CA GLY A 43 -13.97 -3.40 -14.61
C GLY A 43 -13.86 -4.77 -13.93
N LEU A 44 -12.79 -5.02 -13.17
CA LEU A 44 -12.54 -6.32 -12.55
C LEU A 44 -13.22 -6.39 -11.17
N PRO A 45 -13.78 -7.57 -10.80
CA PRO A 45 -14.18 -7.82 -9.42
C PRO A 45 -12.96 -7.86 -8.52
N VAL A 46 -13.08 -7.26 -7.33
CA VAL A 46 -12.00 -7.14 -6.36
C VAL A 46 -12.39 -7.74 -5.02
N THR A 47 -11.51 -8.53 -4.42
CA THR A 47 -11.60 -8.90 -3.00
C THR A 47 -10.44 -8.28 -2.22
N LEU A 48 -10.73 -7.39 -1.28
CA LEU A 48 -9.73 -6.92 -0.32
C LEU A 48 -9.70 -7.82 0.92
N VAL A 49 -8.50 -8.19 1.35
CA VAL A 49 -8.22 -9.04 2.50
C VAL A 49 -7.23 -8.30 3.40
N ALA A 50 -7.53 -8.14 4.68
CA ALA A 50 -6.59 -7.52 5.61
C ALA A 50 -6.74 -8.06 7.03
N PRO A 51 -5.65 -8.12 7.81
CA PRO A 51 -5.70 -8.53 9.21
C PRO A 51 -6.37 -7.49 10.12
N GLY A 52 -6.53 -6.25 9.63
CA GLY A 52 -7.17 -5.15 10.37
C GLY A 52 -8.67 -5.34 10.54
N ALA A 53 -9.24 -4.69 11.56
CA ALA A 53 -10.66 -4.79 11.88
C ALA A 53 -11.56 -3.85 11.05
N ALA A 54 -10.99 -2.95 10.26
CA ALA A 54 -11.74 -1.91 9.55
C ALA A 54 -11.18 -1.64 8.15
N PHE A 55 -12.09 -1.39 7.20
CA PHE A 55 -11.76 -1.01 5.83
C PHE A 55 -11.31 0.45 5.76
N ALA A 56 -10.24 0.72 4.98
CA ALA A 56 -9.73 2.07 4.73
C ALA A 56 -9.45 2.89 6.01
N HIS A 57 -9.03 2.24 7.11
CA HIS A 57 -8.88 2.90 8.41
C HIS A 57 -7.81 4.02 8.39
N GLY A 58 -6.71 3.79 7.68
CA GLY A 58 -5.62 4.75 7.49
C GLY A 58 -5.94 5.93 6.57
N ILE A 59 -7.13 5.96 5.96
CA ILE A 59 -7.62 7.09 5.18
C ILE A 59 -8.26 8.12 6.13
N PRO A 60 -7.90 9.41 6.03
CA PRO A 60 -8.54 10.47 6.82
C PRO A 60 -10.07 10.45 6.69
N PRO A 61 -10.84 10.67 7.78
CA PRO A 61 -12.29 10.57 7.77
C PRO A 61 -12.97 11.37 6.65
N GLU A 62 -12.47 12.57 6.36
CA GLU A 62 -12.98 13.49 5.34
C GLU A 62 -12.88 12.88 3.94
N SER A 63 -11.76 12.19 3.65
CA SER A 63 -11.55 11.49 2.38
C SER A 63 -12.27 10.14 2.33
N ARG A 64 -12.42 9.49 3.49
CA ARG A 64 -13.03 8.16 3.59
C ARG A 64 -14.52 8.18 3.24
N THR A 65 -15.26 9.20 3.64
CA THR A 65 -16.68 9.32 3.27
C THR A 65 -16.85 9.34 1.75
N GLN A 66 -16.07 10.19 1.06
CA GLN A 66 -16.10 10.29 -0.40
C GLN A 66 -15.62 9.00 -1.09
N LEU A 67 -14.63 8.32 -0.51
CA LEU A 67 -14.18 7.02 -0.99
C LEU A 67 -15.30 5.98 -0.95
N LEU A 68 -16.00 5.87 0.18
CA LEU A 68 -17.09 4.90 0.32
C LEU A 68 -18.22 5.15 -0.66
N GLU A 69 -18.56 6.42 -0.93
CA GLU A 69 -19.54 6.79 -1.95
C GLU A 69 -19.11 6.34 -3.35
N ARG A 70 -17.83 6.55 -3.73
CA ARG A 70 -17.32 6.10 -5.03
C ARG A 70 -17.29 4.57 -5.19
N LEU A 71 -17.09 3.86 -4.08
CA LEU A 71 -17.04 2.39 -4.06
C LEU A 71 -18.42 1.74 -3.95
N ALA A 72 -19.46 2.49 -3.58
CA ALA A 72 -20.80 1.97 -3.42
C ALA A 72 -21.32 1.34 -4.73
N GLY A 73 -21.85 0.11 -4.63
CA GLY A 73 -22.37 -0.65 -5.77
C GLY A 73 -21.32 -1.21 -6.73
N ARG A 74 -20.01 -1.01 -6.47
CA ARG A 74 -18.92 -1.63 -7.22
C ARG A 74 -18.75 -3.10 -6.81
N PRO A 75 -18.17 -3.97 -7.66
CA PRO A 75 -17.92 -5.37 -7.34
C PRO A 75 -16.72 -5.54 -6.40
N LEU A 76 -16.82 -4.96 -5.20
CA LEU A 76 -15.82 -5.02 -4.15
C LEU A 76 -16.33 -5.88 -2.99
N THR A 77 -15.61 -6.96 -2.69
CA THR A 77 -15.80 -7.74 -1.47
C THR A 77 -14.68 -7.40 -0.49
N VAL A 78 -15.02 -7.22 0.80
CA VAL A 78 -14.05 -6.92 1.85
C VAL A 78 -14.10 -8.02 2.90
N ARG A 79 -12.96 -8.66 3.17
CA ARG A 79 -12.81 -9.74 4.16
C ARG A 79 -11.87 -9.30 5.28
N LEU A 80 -12.47 -9.01 6.42
CA LEU A 80 -11.80 -8.50 7.62
C LEU A 80 -12.38 -9.15 8.88
N PRO A 81 -11.58 -9.36 9.94
CA PRO A 81 -10.12 -9.52 9.89
C PRO A 81 -9.77 -10.88 9.28
N ALA A 82 -8.97 -10.88 8.22
CA ALA A 82 -8.52 -12.10 7.53
C ALA A 82 -7.10 -11.95 6.99
N SER A 83 -6.33 -13.04 7.01
CA SER A 83 -4.94 -13.06 6.53
C SER A 83 -4.82 -13.93 5.27
N PRO A 84 -4.06 -13.50 4.26
CA PRO A 84 -3.72 -14.37 3.13
C PRO A 84 -2.81 -15.51 3.59
N MET A 85 -3.07 -16.73 3.11
CA MET A 85 -2.33 -17.93 3.49
C MET A 85 -1.45 -18.44 2.35
N ARG A 86 -2.07 -18.74 1.21
CA ARG A 86 -1.41 -19.26 0.00
C ARG A 86 -2.19 -18.83 -1.24
N SER A 87 -1.50 -18.71 -2.37
CA SER A 87 -2.13 -18.45 -3.66
C SER A 87 -1.60 -19.40 -4.72
N ALA A 88 -2.50 -20.01 -5.50
CA ALA A 88 -2.18 -20.91 -6.60
C ALA A 88 -3.39 -21.06 -7.52
N GLY A 89 -3.16 -21.23 -8.83
CA GLY A 89 -4.22 -21.61 -9.78
C GLY A 89 -5.39 -20.63 -9.86
N GLY A 90 -5.14 -19.32 -9.73
CA GLY A 90 -6.20 -18.30 -9.76
C GLY A 90 -7.05 -18.23 -8.49
N VAL A 91 -6.58 -18.82 -7.38
CA VAL A 91 -7.24 -18.80 -6.09
C VAL A 91 -6.30 -18.28 -5.01
N LEU A 92 -6.81 -17.39 -4.17
CA LEU A 92 -6.21 -16.99 -2.90
C LEU A 92 -6.95 -17.69 -1.76
N VAL A 93 -6.21 -18.40 -0.91
CA VAL A 93 -6.74 -18.93 0.34
C VAL A 93 -6.49 -17.93 1.45
N VAL A 94 -7.56 -17.57 2.15
CA VAL A 94 -7.54 -16.62 3.26
C VAL A 94 -8.00 -17.31 4.53
N ARG A 95 -7.47 -16.89 5.68
CA ARG A 95 -7.88 -17.39 7.00
C ARG A 95 -8.50 -16.26 7.80
N THR A 96 -9.73 -16.46 8.27
CA THR A 96 -10.41 -15.53 9.19
C THR A 96 -9.76 -15.58 10.57
N ALA A 97 -9.58 -14.41 11.19
CA ALA A 97 -8.72 -14.30 12.38
C ALA A 97 -9.34 -14.92 13.65
N PHE A 98 -10.67 -14.94 13.78
CA PHE A 98 -11.33 -15.32 15.02
C PHE A 98 -11.62 -16.81 15.15
N ASP A 99 -11.99 -17.48 14.06
CA ASP A 99 -12.35 -18.90 14.02
C ASP A 99 -11.28 -19.75 13.29
N GLY A 100 -10.30 -19.11 12.64
CA GLY A 100 -9.23 -19.79 11.93
C GLY A 100 -9.68 -20.52 10.67
N VAL A 101 -10.92 -20.29 10.21
CA VAL A 101 -11.49 -20.97 9.04
C VAL A 101 -10.81 -20.46 7.76
N GLU A 102 -10.48 -21.40 6.87
CA GLU A 102 -9.94 -21.06 5.55
C GLU A 102 -11.05 -20.93 4.51
N HIS A 103 -10.95 -19.89 3.70
CA HIS A 103 -11.85 -19.62 2.59
C HIS A 103 -11.07 -19.45 1.29
N GLU A 104 -11.61 -19.96 0.20
CA GLU A 104 -11.09 -19.72 -1.14
C GLU A 104 -11.71 -18.46 -1.74
N VAL A 105 -10.88 -17.66 -2.38
CA VAL A 105 -11.25 -16.41 -3.05
C VAL A 105 -10.70 -16.45 -4.47
N PRO A 106 -11.53 -16.24 -5.51
CA PRO A 106 -11.05 -16.07 -6.88
C PRO A 106 -10.07 -14.89 -6.96
N ALA A 107 -8.90 -15.15 -7.52
CA ALA A 107 -7.81 -14.20 -7.63
C ALA A 107 -6.90 -14.56 -8.82
N GLY A 108 -7.31 -14.19 -10.03
CA GLY A 108 -6.46 -14.23 -11.23
C GLY A 108 -5.18 -13.41 -11.06
N LEU A 109 -5.23 -12.40 -10.18
CA LEU A 109 -4.07 -11.65 -9.73
C LEU A 109 -4.13 -11.38 -8.21
N VAL A 110 -3.01 -11.63 -7.51
CA VAL A 110 -2.83 -11.26 -6.10
C VAL A 110 -1.87 -10.08 -5.97
N VAL A 111 -2.37 -9.01 -5.38
CA VAL A 111 -1.68 -7.75 -5.11
C VAL A 111 -1.39 -7.65 -3.62
N GLN A 112 -0.11 -7.61 -3.26
CA GLN A 112 0.35 -7.45 -1.89
C GLN A 112 0.61 -5.98 -1.62
N VAL A 113 -0.08 -5.41 -0.64
CA VAL A 113 0.32 -4.18 0.02
C VAL A 113 1.35 -4.59 1.05
N GLY A 114 2.61 -4.29 0.75
CA GLY A 114 3.74 -4.75 1.54
C GLY A 114 4.16 -3.72 2.58
N THR A 115 4.83 -4.20 3.62
CA THR A 115 5.64 -3.34 4.48
C THR A 115 6.76 -2.74 3.64
N ARG A 116 6.75 -1.41 3.52
CA ARG A 116 7.81 -0.66 2.86
C ARG A 116 9.11 -0.81 3.65
N ARG A 117 10.22 -0.99 2.95
CA ARG A 117 11.56 -1.09 3.55
C ARG A 117 12.36 0.17 3.21
N PRO A 118 13.14 0.73 4.16
CA PRO A 118 14.05 1.80 3.83
C PRO A 118 15.04 1.36 2.75
N VAL A 119 15.28 2.24 1.77
CA VAL A 119 16.31 2.04 0.75
C VAL A 119 17.34 3.15 0.92
N SER A 120 18.57 2.78 1.26
CA SER A 120 19.71 3.69 1.30
C SER A 120 20.57 3.51 0.06
N VAL A 121 21.00 4.63 -0.52
CA VAL A 121 21.84 4.71 -1.73
C VAL A 121 23.17 5.36 -1.35
N PRO A 122 24.32 4.66 -1.40
CA PRO A 122 25.58 5.21 -0.92
C PRO A 122 25.96 6.54 -1.59
N PHE A 123 26.44 7.50 -0.79
CA PHE A 123 26.99 8.78 -1.25
C PHE A 123 28.47 8.87 -0.82
N PRO A 124 29.38 8.20 -1.53
CA PRO A 124 30.77 8.03 -1.07
C PRO A 124 31.56 9.35 -1.01
N ASP A 125 31.26 10.31 -1.88
CA ASP A 125 32.11 11.50 -2.08
C ASP A 125 31.56 12.78 -1.45
N ARG A 126 30.50 12.68 -0.61
CA ARG A 126 29.91 13.85 0.03
C ARG A 126 29.23 13.51 1.35
N PRO A 127 29.27 14.41 2.35
CA PRO A 127 28.41 14.30 3.52
C PRO A 127 26.94 14.28 3.09
N ALA A 128 26.20 13.28 3.52
CA ALA A 128 24.78 13.14 3.21
C ALA A 128 24.01 12.67 4.45
N THR A 129 22.81 13.21 4.63
CA THR A 129 21.88 12.79 5.68
C THR A 129 20.67 12.13 5.02
N TRP A 130 20.31 10.94 5.50
CA TRP A 130 19.09 10.25 5.11
C TRP A 130 17.88 10.87 5.78
N ILE A 131 16.78 11.02 5.05
CA ILE A 131 15.49 11.55 5.54
C ILE A 131 14.32 10.75 4.95
N GLY A 132 13.16 10.86 5.59
CA GLY A 132 11.90 10.33 5.11
C GLY A 132 11.90 8.80 4.99
N ASP A 133 11.35 8.31 3.89
CA ASP A 133 11.20 6.87 3.66
C ASP A 133 12.54 6.12 3.56
N ALA A 134 13.64 6.80 3.24
CA ALA A 134 14.98 6.20 3.26
C ALA A 134 15.49 5.92 4.68
N VAL A 135 14.91 6.54 5.71
CA VAL A 135 15.17 6.26 7.13
C VAL A 135 14.14 5.26 7.66
N ALA A 136 12.86 5.60 7.52
CA ALA A 136 11.76 4.76 7.95
C ALA A 136 10.49 5.11 7.16
N PRO A 137 10.01 4.22 6.28
CA PRO A 137 8.81 4.43 5.48
C PRO A 137 7.58 4.72 6.31
N ARG A 138 7.06 5.95 6.20
CA ARG A 138 5.95 6.45 7.02
C ARG A 138 5.01 7.28 6.15
N GLY A 139 4.14 8.07 6.80
CA GLY A 139 3.27 9.00 6.08
C GLY A 139 4.06 10.17 5.48
N VAL A 140 3.55 10.75 4.38
CA VAL A 140 4.18 11.86 3.67
C VAL A 140 4.52 13.04 4.57
N SER A 141 3.71 13.30 5.61
CA SER A 141 3.95 14.35 6.60
C SER A 141 5.29 14.20 7.32
N HIS A 142 5.72 12.97 7.62
CA HIS A 142 7.02 12.72 8.24
C HIS A 142 8.15 13.03 7.27
N ALA A 143 8.04 12.58 6.02
CA ALA A 143 9.04 12.88 4.99
C ALA A 143 9.17 14.39 4.75
N THR A 144 8.05 15.11 4.71
CA THR A 144 8.04 16.58 4.58
C THR A 144 8.67 17.27 5.80
N ALA A 145 8.29 16.85 7.01
CA ALA A 145 8.82 17.43 8.24
C ALA A 145 10.33 17.18 8.39
N GLU A 146 10.80 15.96 8.11
CA GLU A 146 12.21 15.60 8.15
C GLU A 146 13.03 16.33 7.08
N GLY A 147 12.48 16.48 5.86
CA GLY A 147 13.13 17.26 4.81
C GLY A 147 13.28 18.74 5.18
N ARG A 148 12.24 19.31 5.81
CA ARG A 148 12.32 20.68 6.33
C ARG A 148 13.38 20.82 7.42
N ALA A 149 13.36 19.93 8.41
CA ALA A 149 14.33 19.95 9.51
C ALA A 149 15.77 19.81 9.00
N ALA A 150 16.02 18.91 8.05
CA ALA A 150 17.35 18.74 7.45
C ALA A 150 17.80 19.99 6.66
N ALA A 151 16.90 20.70 5.99
CA ALA A 151 17.22 21.95 5.31
C ALA A 151 17.56 23.08 6.30
N GLU A 152 16.81 23.19 7.40
CA GLU A 152 17.09 24.15 8.48
C GLU A 152 18.46 23.86 9.13
N GLU A 153 18.79 22.59 9.39
CA GLU A 153 20.09 22.18 9.91
C GLU A 153 21.25 22.49 8.95
N ALA A 154 21.06 22.20 7.65
CA ALA A 154 22.06 22.51 6.63
C ALA A 154 22.33 24.02 6.53
N ALA A 155 21.30 24.85 6.63
CA ALA A 155 21.42 26.30 6.64
C ALA A 155 22.22 26.82 7.84
N LEU A 156 22.04 26.22 9.03
CA LEU A 156 22.79 26.58 10.24
C LEU A 156 24.27 26.20 10.18
N ARG A 157 24.62 25.13 9.45
CA ARG A 157 26.01 24.67 9.33
C ARG A 157 26.89 25.57 8.44
N GLY A 158 26.28 26.34 7.53
CA GLY A 158 26.98 27.22 6.57
C GLY A 158 27.85 26.45 5.56
N PRO A 159 28.32 27.08 4.47
CA PRO A 159 29.10 26.40 3.44
C PRO A 159 30.53 25.97 3.85
N ASP A 160 31.03 26.36 5.02
CA ASP A 160 32.48 26.34 5.36
C ASP A 160 32.90 25.42 6.52
N ARG A 161 32.11 24.39 6.85
CA ARG A 161 32.53 23.35 7.82
C ARG A 161 32.69 21.97 7.19
N VAL A 162 33.55 21.91 6.17
CA VAL A 162 34.24 20.68 5.76
C VAL A 162 35.74 20.98 5.80
N ARG A 163 36.36 20.67 6.94
CA ARG A 163 37.81 20.45 7.07
C ARG A 163 38.01 19.14 7.80
#